data_AF-A0A6L7NAZ5-F1
#
_entry.id   AF-A0A6L7NAZ5-F1
#
_cell.length_a   1.000
_cell.length_b   1.000
_cell.length_c   1.000
_cell.angle_alpha   90.00
_cell.angle_beta   90.00
_cell.angle_gamma   90.00
#
_symmetry.space_group_name_H-M   'P 1'
#
loop_
_entity.id
_entity.type
_entity.pdbx_description
1 polymer ?
#
loop_
_entity_poly.entity_id
_entity_poly.type
_entity_poly.pdbx_seq_one_letter_code
_entity_poly.pdbx_strand_id
1 'polypeptide(L)'
;MTDVADGLQRLRMIASGLSIGGLQRHMFLCAQQSTPRCSTYEESKAAWRQLKRTTKALDIASAPPKWQANFSRPPTPVEPGNGTILRSKVDCLRICERGPIAVIYPDGVWYHSVAGEVLDRIVHEHLVGGRAVDEYVFAVDDLSAPS
;
A
#
# COMPACT_ATOMS: atom_id res chain seq x y z
N MET A 1 -30.84 -10.65 8.23
CA MET A 1 -29.86 -11.20 7.27
C MET A 1 -29.74 -10.19 6.16
N THR A 2 -28.69 -9.36 6.15
CA THR A 2 -28.37 -8.54 4.96
C THR A 2 -28.18 -9.48 3.78
N ASP A 3 -28.91 -9.22 2.71
CA ASP A 3 -28.86 -10.01 1.47
C ASP A 3 -27.40 -10.11 0.97
N VAL A 4 -27.03 -11.28 0.45
CA VAL A 4 -25.71 -11.49 -0.15
C VAL A 4 -25.49 -10.51 -1.31
N ALA A 5 -26.54 -10.15 -2.04
CA ALA A 5 -26.50 -9.14 -3.10
C ALA A 5 -26.11 -7.74 -2.58
N ASP A 6 -26.68 -7.32 -1.44
CA ASP A 6 -26.35 -6.05 -0.79
C ASP A 6 -24.88 -6.02 -0.34
N GLY A 7 -24.38 -7.15 0.18
CA GLY A 7 -22.99 -7.30 0.58
C GLY A 7 -22.02 -7.09 -0.59
N LEU A 8 -22.28 -7.74 -1.72
CA LEU A 8 -21.42 -7.64 -2.90
C LEU A 8 -21.43 -6.23 -3.50
N GLN A 9 -22.58 -5.56 -3.53
CA GLN A 9 -22.68 -4.18 -4.00
C GLN A 9 -21.85 -3.23 -3.14
N ARG A 10 -21.88 -3.37 -1.81
CA ARG A 10 -21.04 -2.59 -0.89
C ARG A 10 -19.57 -2.77 -1.18
N LEU A 11 -19.12 -4.01 -1.38
CA LEU A 11 -17.72 -4.32 -1.70
C LEU A 11 -17.28 -3.67 -3.01
N ARG A 12 -18.11 -3.73 -4.06
CA ARG A 12 -17.84 -3.09 -5.35
C ARG A 12 -17.72 -1.57 -5.24
N MET A 13 -18.58 -0.93 -4.44
CA MET A 13 -18.50 0.53 -4.21
C MET A 13 -17.23 0.94 -3.46
N ILE A 14 -16.82 0.15 -2.44
CA ILE A 14 -15.56 0.37 -1.73
C ILE A 14 -14.37 0.20 -2.68
N ALA A 15 -14.38 -0.86 -3.51
CA ALA A 15 -13.34 -1.13 -4.48
C ALA A 15 -13.20 0.03 -5.49
N SER A 16 -14.32 0.53 -6.02
CA SER A 16 -14.35 1.69 -6.91
C SER A 16 -13.76 2.94 -6.25
N GLY A 17 -14.17 3.26 -5.01
CA GLY A 17 -13.62 4.39 -4.26
C GLY A 17 -12.13 4.27 -3.94
N LEU A 18 -11.60 3.04 -3.89
CA LEU A 18 -10.18 2.76 -3.69
C LEU A 18 -9.40 2.54 -4.99
N SER A 19 -10.05 2.70 -6.16
CA SER A 19 -9.47 2.46 -7.48
C SER A 19 -8.99 1.01 -7.71
N ILE A 20 -9.49 0.06 -6.92
CA ILE A 20 -9.14 -1.36 -7.04
C ILE A 20 -9.66 -1.89 -8.39
N GLY A 21 -8.77 -2.47 -9.17
CA GLY A 21 -9.02 -2.89 -10.56
C GLY A 21 -8.35 -1.99 -11.61
N GLY A 22 -7.89 -0.79 -11.23
CA GLY A 22 -7.14 0.13 -12.09
C GLY A 22 -5.81 0.61 -11.49
N LEU A 23 -5.30 -0.10 -10.47
CA LEU A 23 -4.05 0.25 -9.79
C LEU A 23 -2.85 -0.07 -10.70
N GLN A 24 -1.87 0.83 -10.71
CA GLN A 24 -0.58 0.61 -11.35
C GLN A 24 0.35 -0.17 -10.44
N ARG A 25 0.37 0.15 -9.14
CA ARG A 25 1.21 -0.54 -8.15
C ARG A 25 0.54 -0.68 -6.80
N HIS A 26 0.97 -1.69 -6.05
CA HIS A 26 0.60 -1.91 -4.66
C HIS A 26 1.86 -2.10 -3.82
N MET A 27 2.12 -1.14 -2.92
CA MET A 27 3.21 -1.24 -1.95
C MET A 27 2.73 -1.91 -0.66
N PHE A 28 3.42 -2.97 -0.25
CA PHE A 28 3.29 -3.54 1.08
C PHE A 28 4.47 -3.08 1.93
N LEU A 29 4.21 -2.41 3.05
CA LEU A 29 5.24 -1.94 3.98
C LEU A 29 5.11 -2.66 5.32
N CYS A 30 6.19 -3.31 5.73
CA CYS A 30 6.35 -3.87 7.08
C CYS A 30 6.40 -2.73 8.09
N ALA A 31 5.33 -2.52 8.86
CA ALA A 31 5.27 -1.41 9.81
C ALA A 31 4.32 -1.64 10.99
N GLN A 32 4.68 -1.05 12.13
CA GLN A 32 4.02 -1.24 13.43
C GLN A 32 3.90 -2.71 13.81
N GLN A 33 5.02 -3.43 13.67
CA GLN A 33 5.08 -4.87 13.86
C GLN A 33 4.79 -5.23 15.31
N SER A 34 4.10 -6.35 15.52
CA SER A 34 3.80 -6.88 16.86
C SER A 34 5.07 -7.35 17.58
N THR A 35 6.06 -7.83 16.81
CA THR A 35 7.37 -8.28 17.31
C THR A 35 8.51 -7.65 16.48
N PRO A 36 8.86 -6.38 16.72
CA PRO A 36 9.85 -5.67 15.91
C PRO A 36 11.25 -6.26 16.11
N ARG A 37 11.90 -6.65 15.00
CA ARG A 37 13.28 -7.22 15.00
C ARG A 37 14.28 -6.46 14.13
N CYS A 38 13.84 -5.91 13.01
CA CYS A 38 14.72 -5.30 12.00
C CYS A 38 14.60 -3.79 11.85
N SER A 39 13.59 -3.20 12.49
CA SER A 39 13.35 -1.77 12.64
C SER A 39 12.64 -1.56 13.95
N THR A 40 12.79 -0.40 14.58
CA THR A 40 12.00 -0.10 15.78
C THR A 40 10.52 0.11 15.44
N TYR A 41 9.63 -0.07 16.41
CA TYR A 41 8.20 0.21 16.22
C TYR A 41 7.95 1.67 15.82
N GLU A 42 8.65 2.62 16.44
CA GLU A 42 8.47 4.05 16.16
C GLU A 42 9.02 4.45 14.79
N GLU A 43 10.14 3.87 14.37
CA GLU A 43 10.70 4.06 13.02
C GLU A 43 9.72 3.56 11.94
N SER A 44 9.24 2.33 12.06
CA SER A 44 8.33 1.76 11.05
C SER A 44 6.96 2.44 11.05
N LYS A 45 6.48 2.91 12.22
CA LYS A 45 5.31 3.79 12.35
C LYS A 45 5.51 5.15 11.70
N ALA A 46 6.70 5.75 11.83
CA ALA A 46 7.05 7.02 11.21
C ALA A 46 7.07 6.86 9.68
N ALA A 47 7.69 5.80 9.17
CA ALA A 47 7.67 5.45 7.74
C ALA A 47 6.23 5.28 7.22
N TRP A 48 5.36 4.54 7.93
CA TRP A 48 3.95 4.40 7.54
C TRP A 48 3.20 5.74 7.52
N ARG A 49 3.46 6.63 8.49
CA ARG A 49 2.85 7.97 8.52
C ARG A 49 3.35 8.82 7.35
N GLN A 50 4.64 8.78 7.05
CA GLN A 50 5.24 9.48 5.91
C GLN A 50 4.63 8.98 4.60
N LEU A 51 4.61 7.67 4.35
CA LEU A 51 4.03 7.08 3.14
C LEU A 51 2.59 7.56 2.91
N LYS A 52 1.75 7.56 3.97
CA LYS A 52 0.37 8.06 3.88
C LYS A 52 0.29 9.56 3.55
N ARG A 53 1.21 10.37 4.08
CA ARG A 53 1.25 11.82 3.81
C ARG A 53 1.72 12.08 2.39
N THR A 54 2.83 11.50 1.97
CA THR A 54 3.45 11.72 0.65
C THR A 54 2.52 11.28 -0.47
N THR A 55 1.96 10.06 -0.39
CA THR A 55 1.00 9.57 -1.40
C THR A 55 -0.29 10.39 -1.46
N LYS A 56 -0.75 10.96 -0.34
CA LYS A 56 -1.90 11.87 -0.32
C LYS A 56 -1.55 13.23 -0.94
N ALA A 57 -0.36 13.76 -0.64
CA ALA A 57 0.09 15.05 -1.18
C ALA A 57 0.30 15.01 -2.70
N LEU A 58 0.69 13.85 -3.22
CA LEU A 58 0.85 13.60 -4.66
C LEU A 58 -0.45 13.19 -5.36
N ASP A 59 -1.55 13.03 -4.61
CA ASP A 59 -2.85 12.59 -5.12
C ASP A 59 -2.80 11.25 -5.90
N ILE A 60 -1.87 10.37 -5.54
CA ILE A 60 -1.67 9.06 -6.19
C ILE A 60 -2.37 7.93 -5.46
N ALA A 61 -3.18 8.22 -4.44
CA ALA A 61 -3.85 7.19 -3.66
C ALA A 61 -5.21 7.63 -3.10
N SER A 62 -6.21 6.81 -3.41
CA SER A 62 -7.60 7.05 -3.07
C SER A 62 -7.92 6.72 -1.60
N ALA A 63 -8.94 7.36 -1.06
CA ALA A 63 -9.46 7.10 0.28
C ALA A 63 -10.74 6.25 0.22
N PRO A 64 -10.97 5.36 1.20
CA PRO A 64 -12.20 4.59 1.23
C PRO A 64 -13.43 5.48 1.51
N PRO A 65 -14.64 5.00 1.16
CA PRO A 65 -15.88 5.70 1.50
C PRO A 65 -16.04 5.89 3.01
N LYS A 66 -16.60 7.03 3.45
CA LYS A 66 -16.79 7.33 4.88
C LYS A 66 -17.72 6.36 5.63
N TRP A 67 -18.59 5.67 4.90
CA TRP A 67 -19.49 4.66 5.46
C TRP A 67 -18.86 3.26 5.54
N GLN A 68 -17.63 3.06 5.04
CA GLN A 68 -16.92 1.78 5.13
C GLN A 68 -16.90 1.29 6.58
N ALA A 69 -17.11 -0.02 6.76
CA ALA A 69 -17.23 -0.70 8.06
C ALA A 69 -18.36 -0.21 8.98
N ASN A 70 -19.18 0.75 8.57
CA ASN A 70 -20.43 1.09 9.24
C ASN A 70 -21.59 0.31 8.59
N PHE A 71 -21.98 -0.79 9.24
CA PHE A 71 -23.05 -1.68 8.77
C PHE A 71 -24.46 -1.17 9.07
N SER A 72 -24.60 -0.16 9.95
CA SER A 72 -25.90 0.49 10.21
C SER A 72 -26.23 1.58 9.20
N ARG A 73 -25.24 2.04 8.41
CA ARG A 73 -25.45 3.04 7.35
C ARG A 73 -25.60 2.37 5.97
N PRO A 74 -26.66 2.71 5.21
CA PRO A 74 -26.79 2.23 3.83
C PRO A 74 -25.64 2.79 2.99
N PRO A 75 -25.14 2.01 2.01
CA PRO A 75 -24.10 2.50 1.13
C PRO A 75 -24.65 3.63 0.26
N THR A 76 -23.88 4.70 0.12
CA THR A 76 -24.16 5.75 -0.85
C THR A 76 -23.23 5.58 -2.05
N PRO A 77 -23.64 5.98 -3.27
CA PRO A 77 -22.76 6.02 -4.43
C PRO A 77 -21.44 6.73 -4.11
N VAL A 78 -20.36 6.22 -4.69
CA VAL A 78 -18.99 6.69 -4.44
C VAL A 78 -18.40 7.05 -5.79
N GLU A 79 -17.87 8.27 -5.90
CA GLU A 79 -17.05 8.66 -7.05
C GLU A 79 -15.81 7.76 -7.11
N PRO A 80 -15.44 7.22 -8.30
CA PRO A 80 -14.22 6.46 -8.45
C PRO A 80 -13.01 7.24 -7.93
N GLY A 81 -12.15 6.57 -7.18
CA GLY A 81 -10.90 7.17 -6.77
C GLY A 81 -9.98 7.43 -7.97
N ASN A 82 -9.15 8.46 -7.90
CA ASN A 82 -8.17 8.82 -8.93
C ASN A 82 -6.75 8.27 -8.65
N GLY A 83 -6.52 7.68 -7.48
CA GLY A 83 -5.23 7.16 -7.09
C GLY A 83 -4.83 5.91 -7.86
N THR A 84 -3.60 5.88 -8.35
CA THR A 84 -3.03 4.74 -9.08
C THR A 84 -2.21 3.79 -8.20
N ILE A 85 -1.98 4.16 -6.93
CA ILE A 85 -1.13 3.42 -6.00
C ILE A 85 -1.92 3.02 -4.75
N LEU A 86 -1.95 1.72 -4.47
CA LEU A 86 -2.45 1.20 -3.20
C LEU A 86 -1.29 0.95 -2.24
N ARG A 87 -1.56 1.12 -0.94
CA ARG A 87 -0.60 0.84 0.13
C ARG A 87 -1.25 0.01 1.21
N SER A 88 -0.55 -1.04 1.62
CA SER A 88 -0.97 -1.89 2.74
C SER A 88 0.12 -1.92 3.79
N LYS A 89 -0.26 -1.67 5.03
CA LYS A 89 0.57 -1.97 6.18
C LYS A 89 0.51 -3.47 6.44
N VAL A 90 1.65 -4.13 6.52
CA VAL A 90 1.75 -5.55 6.88
C VAL A 90 2.56 -5.70 8.16
N ASP A 91 2.29 -6.76 8.92
CA ASP A 91 2.99 -7.02 10.20
C ASP A 91 4.42 -7.47 9.97
N CYS A 92 4.67 -8.53 9.20
CA CYS A 92 6.04 -8.99 8.93
C CYS A 92 6.14 -9.62 7.54
N LEU A 93 7.21 -9.29 6.81
CA LEU A 93 7.58 -9.88 5.51
C LEU A 93 8.65 -10.96 5.64
N ARG A 94 8.89 -11.47 6.86
CA ARG A 94 9.78 -12.59 7.20
C ARG A 94 11.28 -12.41 6.98
N ILE A 95 11.73 -11.29 6.39
CA ILE A 95 13.16 -10.96 6.23
C ILE A 95 13.84 -10.69 7.58
N CYS A 96 13.24 -9.84 8.42
CA CYS A 96 13.73 -9.54 9.78
C CYS A 96 15.21 -9.08 9.87
N GLU A 97 15.74 -8.45 8.82
CA GLU A 97 17.04 -7.79 8.81
C GLU A 97 16.98 -6.48 8.01
N ARG A 98 17.70 -5.42 8.45
CA ARG A 98 17.77 -4.10 7.78
C ARG A 98 16.40 -3.47 7.42
N GLY A 99 15.44 -3.52 8.34
CA GLY A 99 14.09 -2.96 8.10
C GLY A 99 14.05 -1.42 8.15
N PRO A 100 12.88 -0.81 7.91
CA PRO A 100 11.63 -1.44 7.46
C PRO A 100 11.75 -2.06 6.07
N ILE A 101 10.99 -3.14 5.84
CA ILE A 101 10.98 -3.87 4.55
C ILE A 101 9.74 -3.51 3.74
N ALA A 102 9.90 -3.32 2.44
CA ALA A 102 8.78 -3.18 1.53
C ALA A 102 8.90 -4.08 0.30
N VAL A 103 7.76 -4.42 -0.28
CA VAL A 103 7.66 -5.06 -1.60
C VAL A 103 6.62 -4.32 -2.44
N ILE A 104 6.91 -4.12 -3.72
CA ILE A 104 6.04 -3.42 -4.66
C ILE A 104 5.60 -4.37 -5.76
N TYR A 105 4.29 -4.57 -5.88
CA TYR A 105 3.65 -5.31 -6.96
C TYR A 105 3.10 -4.36 -8.03
N PRO A 106 3.03 -4.78 -9.31
CA PRO A 106 3.46 -6.07 -9.86
C PRO A 106 4.97 -6.15 -10.12
N ASP A 107 5.72 -5.07 -9.88
CA ASP A 107 7.13 -4.96 -10.23
C ASP A 107 8.05 -5.98 -9.52
N GLY A 108 7.58 -6.64 -8.46
CA GLY A 108 8.31 -7.69 -7.76
C GLY A 108 9.55 -7.22 -7.01
N VAL A 109 9.71 -5.90 -6.81
CA VAL A 109 10.92 -5.29 -6.23
C VAL A 109 10.82 -5.26 -4.71
N TRP A 110 11.87 -5.76 -4.06
CA TRP A 110 12.01 -5.80 -2.60
C TRP A 110 13.05 -4.78 -2.10
N TYR A 111 12.65 -3.98 -1.09
CA TYR A 111 13.45 -2.90 -0.52
C TYR A 111 13.73 -3.10 0.97
N HIS A 112 14.90 -2.64 1.39
CA HIS A 112 15.29 -2.51 2.79
C HIS A 112 15.41 -1.05 3.23
N SER A 113 15.58 -0.80 4.53
CA SER A 113 15.78 0.54 5.12
C SER A 113 14.72 1.58 4.72
N VAL A 114 13.47 1.15 4.53
CA VAL A 114 12.38 1.97 3.95
C VAL A 114 11.84 2.99 4.97
N ALA A 115 12.62 4.06 5.21
CA ALA A 115 12.29 5.18 6.09
C ALA A 115 13.00 6.47 5.63
N GLY A 116 12.50 7.63 6.05
CA GLY A 116 13.15 8.92 5.76
C GLY A 116 13.32 9.17 4.27
N GLU A 117 14.52 9.60 3.85
CA GLU A 117 14.84 9.89 2.45
C GLU A 117 14.65 8.68 1.53
N VAL A 118 14.96 7.48 2.00
CA VAL A 118 14.81 6.23 1.22
C VAL A 118 13.35 6.04 0.80
N LEU A 119 12.42 6.28 1.73
CA LEU A 119 10.99 6.17 1.44
C LEU A 119 10.53 7.25 0.44
N ASP A 120 11.03 8.48 0.54
CA ASP A 120 10.69 9.53 -0.43
C ASP A 120 11.21 9.19 -1.83
N ARG A 121 12.44 8.69 -1.94
CA ARG A 121 12.99 8.19 -3.21
C ARG A 121 12.14 7.06 -3.80
N ILE A 122 11.77 6.05 -3.01
CA ILE A 122 10.91 4.96 -3.47
C ILE A 122 9.54 5.48 -3.95
N VAL A 123 8.94 6.45 -3.26
CA VAL A 123 7.65 7.02 -3.68
C VAL A 123 7.80 7.79 -5.01
N HIS A 124 8.78 8.67 -5.12
CA HIS A 124 8.93 9.54 -6.29
C HIS A 124 9.53 8.82 -7.50
N GLU A 125 10.59 8.05 -7.31
CA GLU A 125 11.29 7.36 -8.40
C GLU A 125 10.54 6.10 -8.82
N HIS A 126 10.10 5.27 -7.87
CA HIS A 126 9.52 3.97 -8.18
C HIS A 126 8.00 4.00 -8.30
N LEU A 127 7.27 4.41 -7.25
CA LEU A 127 5.81 4.36 -7.29
C LEU A 127 5.26 5.29 -8.38
N VAL A 128 5.76 6.52 -8.46
CA VAL A 128 5.37 7.51 -9.49
C VAL A 128 6.16 7.32 -10.79
N GLY A 129 7.49 7.30 -10.71
CA GLY A 129 8.36 7.31 -11.89
C GLY A 129 8.59 5.95 -12.56
N GLY A 130 8.19 4.84 -11.92
CA GLY A 130 8.38 3.49 -12.42
C GLY A 130 9.82 3.00 -12.50
N ARG A 131 10.76 3.66 -11.80
CA ARG A 131 12.18 3.29 -11.75
C ARG A 131 12.55 2.84 -10.35
N ALA A 132 13.11 1.64 -10.23
CA ALA A 132 13.57 1.13 -8.94
C ALA A 132 14.72 1.98 -8.39
N VAL A 133 14.83 2.03 -7.07
CA VAL A 133 15.94 2.70 -6.36
C VAL A 133 17.00 1.65 -6.04
N ASP A 134 17.79 1.26 -7.05
CA ASP A 134 18.66 0.07 -7.04
C ASP A 134 19.55 -0.05 -5.79
N GLU A 135 20.00 1.07 -5.23
CA GLU A 135 20.80 1.14 -4.00
C GLU A 135 20.16 0.43 -2.78
N TYR A 136 18.82 0.38 -2.73
CA TYR A 136 18.06 -0.21 -1.62
C TYR A 136 17.34 -1.51 -2.01
N VAL A 137 17.52 -1.98 -3.25
CA VAL A 137 16.92 -3.22 -3.74
C VAL A 137 17.79 -4.40 -3.32
N PHE A 138 17.18 -5.43 -2.72
CA PHE A 138 17.89 -6.67 -2.37
C PHE A 138 17.37 -7.91 -3.09
N ALA A 139 16.19 -7.85 -3.71
CA ALA A 139 15.64 -8.92 -4.54
C ALA A 139 14.62 -8.37 -5.54
N VAL A 140 14.47 -9.05 -6.67
CA VAL A 140 13.45 -8.77 -7.69
C VAL A 140 12.89 -10.08 -8.20
N ASP A 141 11.57 -10.25 -8.11
CA ASP A 141 10.85 -11.37 -8.72
C ASP A 141 10.27 -10.95 -10.08
N ASP A 142 10.51 -11.72 -11.15
CA ASP A 142 9.80 -11.52 -12.41
C ASP A 142 8.39 -12.12 -12.31
N LEU A 143 7.46 -11.29 -11.86
CA LEU A 143 6.04 -11.64 -11.72
C LEU A 143 5.25 -11.44 -13.02
N SER A 144 5.92 -10.97 -14.09
CA SER A 144 5.31 -10.79 -15.40
C SER A 144 5.38 -12.05 -16.26
N ALA A 145 6.34 -12.93 -15.97
CA ALA A 145 6.46 -14.22 -16.62
C ALA A 145 5.38 -15.20 -16.12
N PRO A 146 4.64 -15.89 -17.01
CA PRO A 146 3.80 -16.99 -16.60
C PRO A 146 4.67 -18.13 -16.04
N SER A 147 4.21 -18.70 -14.93
CA SER A 147 4.77 -19.89 -14.28
C SER A 147 4.61 -21.16 -15.10
#